data_AF-A0A7Y9IE78-F1
#
_entry.id   AF-A0A7Y9IE78-F1
#
_cell.length_a   1.000
_cell.length_b   1.000
_cell.length_c   1.000
_cell.angle_alpha   90.00
_cell.angle_beta   90.00
_cell.angle_gamma   90.00
#
_symmetry.space_group_name_H-M   'P 1'
#
loop_
_entity.id
_entity.type
_entity.pdbx_description
1 polymer ?
#
loop_
_entity_poly.entity_id
_entity_poly.type
_entity_poly.pdbx_seq_one_letter_code
_entity_poly.pdbx_strand_id
1 'polypeptide(L)'
;MIIARSGTAERGTASIEMVALVPMVMIVMILVFQILATAYTAQAASQAARDAARAYSLGESPQAAAAASLPGAVRLVQVTTFGPDHGVRVVVEGPAIQVIGDRTVIREVVMP
;
A
#
# COMPACT_ATOMS: atom_id res chain seq x y z
N MET A 1 15.44 41.17 48.69
CA MET A 1 14.10 40.66 48.34
C MET A 1 14.29 39.54 47.32
N ILE A 2 14.27 38.28 47.75
CA ILE A 2 14.52 37.11 46.89
C ILE A 2 13.16 36.48 46.58
N ILE A 3 12.77 36.47 45.31
CA ILE A 3 11.53 35.84 44.85
C ILE A 3 11.85 34.37 44.56
N ALA A 4 11.46 33.47 45.46
CA ALA A 4 11.46 32.05 45.19
C ALA A 4 10.35 31.73 44.18
N ARG A 5 10.72 31.32 42.96
CA ARG A 5 9.75 30.83 41.97
C ARG A 5 9.55 29.33 42.18
N SER A 6 8.29 28.97 42.43
CA SER A 6 7.77 27.67 42.83
C SER A 6 8.00 26.55 41.81
N GLY A 7 8.53 25.42 42.27
CA GLY A 7 8.69 24.14 41.56
C GLY A 7 7.38 23.42 41.19
N THR A 8 6.35 24.17 40.79
CA THR A 8 5.04 23.64 40.38
C THR A 8 4.92 23.51 38.86
N ALA A 9 5.77 24.20 38.09
CA ALA A 9 5.74 24.17 36.62
C ALA A 9 6.23 22.84 36.02
N GLU A 10 7.10 22.08 36.69
CA GLU A 10 7.67 20.85 36.12
C GLU A 10 6.66 19.71 36.02
N ARG A 11 5.75 19.54 37.00
CA ARG A 11 4.81 18.40 37.03
C ARG A 11 3.70 18.48 35.98
N GLY A 12 3.30 19.69 35.58
CA GLY A 12 2.32 19.91 34.50
C GLY A 12 2.92 19.74 33.11
N THR A 13 4.19 20.09 32.94
CA THR A 13 4.91 20.01 31.65
C THR A 13 5.15 18.56 31.24
N ALA A 14 5.57 17.70 32.18
CA ALA A 14 5.80 16.27 31.92
C ALA A 14 4.55 15.51 31.45
N SER A 15 3.37 15.89 31.96
CA SER A 15 2.10 15.25 31.56
C SER A 15 1.66 15.69 30.15
N ILE A 16 1.92 16.94 29.79
CA ILE A 16 1.59 17.50 28.47
C ILE A 16 2.53 16.98 27.38
N GLU A 17 3.81 16.76 27.71
CA GLU A 17 4.78 16.11 26.80
C GLU A 17 4.37 14.69 26.43
N MET A 18 3.86 13.90 27.39
CA MET A 18 3.39 12.54 27.12
C MET A 18 2.15 12.51 26.23
N VAL A 19 1.24 13.48 26.36
CA VAL A 19 0.07 13.60 25.48
C VAL A 19 0.49 13.98 24.06
N ALA A 20 1.55 14.77 23.88
CA ALA A 20 2.10 15.10 22.56
C ALA A 20 2.78 13.90 21.87
N LEU A 21 3.25 12.90 22.63
CA LEU A 21 3.87 11.69 22.07
C LEU A 21 2.84 10.79 21.36
N VAL A 22 1.61 10.71 21.88
CA VAL A 22 0.55 9.85 21.34
C VAL A 22 0.24 10.14 19.86
N PRO A 23 -0.07 11.39 19.43
CA PRO A 23 -0.32 11.67 18.02
C PRO A 23 0.93 11.44 17.15
N MET A 24 2.13 11.65 17.68
CA MET A 24 3.37 11.38 16.95
C MET A 24 3.56 9.88 16.69
N VAL A 25 3.35 9.02 17.70
CA VAL A 25 3.40 7.56 17.54
C VAL A 25 2.31 7.10 16.57
N MET A 26 1.10 7.66 16.66
CA MET A 26 0.01 7.36 15.72
C MET A 26 0.40 7.66 14.27
N ILE A 27 1.01 8.82 14.00
CA ILE A 27 1.49 9.18 12.65
C ILE A 27 2.54 8.17 12.17
N VAL A 28 3.51 7.82 13.02
CA VAL A 28 4.54 6.83 12.66
C VAL A 28 3.90 5.46 12.35
N MET A 29 2.94 5.00 13.15
CA MET A 29 2.22 3.77 12.89
C MET A 29 1.44 3.81 11.57
N ILE A 30 0.79 4.93 11.27
CA ILE A 30 0.08 5.13 9.99
C ILE A 30 1.07 5.07 8.81
N LEU A 31 2.24 5.70 8.92
CA LEU A 31 3.27 5.65 7.88
C LEU A 31 3.79 4.22 7.65
N VAL A 32 4.08 3.49 8.74
CA VAL A 32 4.50 2.09 8.65
C VAL A 32 3.41 1.24 7.99
N PHE A 33 2.15 1.43 8.39
CA PHE A 33 1.03 0.70 7.79
C PHE A 33 0.88 1.00 6.29
N GLN A 34 1.07 2.25 5.88
CA GLN A 34 1.04 2.62 4.45
C GLN A 34 2.16 1.97 3.65
N ILE A 35 3.38 1.89 4.19
CA ILE A 35 4.51 1.23 3.54
C ILE A 35 4.20 -0.27 3.36
N LEU A 36 3.69 -0.92 4.41
CA LEU A 36 3.32 -2.33 4.36
C LEU A 36 2.19 -2.58 3.35
N ALA A 37 1.14 -1.76 3.35
CA ALA A 37 0.03 -1.87 2.40
C ALA A 37 0.49 -1.70 0.94
N THR A 38 1.41 -0.77 0.69
CA THR A 38 2.00 -0.55 -0.64
C THR A 38 2.84 -1.74 -1.08
N ALA A 39 3.71 -2.25 -0.22
CA ALA A 39 4.54 -3.42 -0.51
C ALA A 39 3.67 -4.67 -0.77
N TYR A 40 2.63 -4.88 0.04
CA TYR A 40 1.67 -5.97 -0.13
C TYR A 40 0.96 -5.88 -1.49
N THR A 41 0.47 -4.70 -1.85
CA THR A 41 -0.22 -4.47 -3.14
C THR A 41 0.71 -4.70 -4.33
N ALA A 42 1.97 -4.25 -4.23
CA ALA A 42 2.97 -4.47 -5.27
C ALA A 42 3.29 -5.95 -5.49
N GLN A 43 3.37 -6.74 -4.41
CA GLN A 43 3.55 -8.19 -4.49
C GLN A 43 2.34 -8.86 -5.14
N ALA A 44 1.12 -8.52 -4.70
CA ALA A 44 -0.11 -9.03 -5.28
C ALA A 44 -0.23 -8.72 -6.79
N ALA A 45 0.09 -7.50 -7.20
CA ALA A 45 0.12 -7.09 -8.61
C ALA A 45 1.10 -7.94 -9.44
N SER A 46 2.29 -8.17 -8.89
CA SER A 46 3.35 -8.93 -9.56
C SER A 46 2.96 -10.40 -9.74
N GLN A 47 2.29 -10.99 -8.75
CA GLN A 47 1.76 -12.35 -8.83
C GLN A 47 0.65 -12.44 -9.88
N ALA A 48 -0.36 -11.57 -9.80
CA ALA A 48 -1.45 -11.53 -10.76
C ALA A 48 -0.98 -11.32 -12.20
N ALA A 49 0.04 -10.48 -12.43
CA ALA A 49 0.60 -10.27 -13.76
C ALA A 49 1.27 -11.53 -14.34
N ARG A 50 2.01 -12.29 -13.51
CA ARG A 50 2.64 -13.54 -13.95
C ARG A 50 1.61 -14.62 -14.26
N ASP A 51 0.60 -14.75 -13.42
CA ASP A 51 -0.46 -15.74 -13.61
C ASP A 51 -1.32 -15.40 -14.84
N ALA A 52 -1.60 -14.11 -15.07
CA ALA A 52 -2.28 -13.64 -16.27
C ALA A 52 -1.45 -13.87 -17.55
N ALA A 53 -0.13 -13.61 -17.51
CA ALA A 53 0.75 -13.87 -18.64
C ALA A 53 0.83 -15.37 -18.97
N ARG A 54 0.90 -16.23 -17.96
CA ARG A 54 0.84 -17.69 -18.15
C ARG A 54 -0.50 -18.13 -18.76
N ALA A 55 -1.62 -17.62 -18.26
CA ALA A 55 -2.91 -17.93 -18.84
C ALA A 55 -2.98 -17.49 -20.31
N TYR A 56 -2.43 -16.30 -20.63
CA TYR A 56 -2.42 -15.81 -22.00
C TYR A 56 -1.61 -16.68 -22.96
N SER A 57 -0.44 -17.19 -22.53
CA SER A 57 0.38 -18.09 -23.36
C SER A 57 -0.24 -19.47 -23.56
N LEU A 58 -1.14 -19.88 -22.67
CA LEU A 58 -1.93 -21.11 -22.80
C LEU A 58 -3.23 -20.92 -23.61
N GLY A 59 -3.51 -19.71 -24.10
CA GLY A 59 -4.75 -19.39 -24.80
C GLY A 59 -5.97 -19.27 -23.88
N GLU A 60 -5.75 -19.19 -22.56
CA GLU A 60 -6.79 -18.98 -21.56
C GLU A 60 -7.04 -17.48 -21.31
N SER A 61 -8.11 -17.15 -20.56
CA SER A 61 -8.46 -15.76 -20.28
C SER A 61 -7.52 -15.13 -19.24
N PRO A 62 -6.72 -14.10 -19.59
CA PRO A 62 -5.77 -13.47 -18.66
C PRO A 62 -6.49 -12.72 -17.53
N GLN A 63 -7.67 -12.17 -17.83
CA GLN A 63 -8.51 -11.45 -16.88
C GLN A 63 -8.95 -12.34 -15.71
N ALA A 64 -9.41 -13.57 -15.99
CA ALA A 64 -9.89 -14.48 -14.96
C ALA A 64 -8.73 -14.99 -14.10
N ALA A 65 -7.58 -15.28 -14.71
CA ALA A 65 -6.37 -15.69 -14.00
C ALA A 65 -5.85 -14.59 -13.07
N ALA A 66 -5.80 -13.34 -13.54
CA ALA A 66 -5.44 -12.18 -12.70
C ALA A 66 -6.40 -12.03 -11.51
N ALA A 67 -7.72 -12.12 -11.76
CA ALA A 67 -8.73 -11.95 -10.73
C ALA A 67 -8.67 -13.06 -9.67
N ALA A 68 -8.44 -14.31 -10.07
CA ALA A 68 -8.31 -15.45 -9.16
C ALA A 68 -7.04 -15.39 -8.30
N SER A 69 -6.00 -14.71 -8.79
CA SER A 69 -4.70 -14.62 -8.11
C SER A 69 -4.61 -13.47 -7.11
N LEU A 70 -5.61 -12.57 -7.09
CA LEU A 70 -5.59 -11.43 -6.20
C LEU A 70 -6.19 -11.77 -4.82
N PRO A 71 -5.53 -11.34 -3.73
CA PRO A 71 -6.08 -11.47 -2.40
C PRO A 71 -7.27 -10.50 -2.23
N GLY A 72 -8.26 -10.86 -1.40
CA GLY A 72 -9.51 -10.10 -1.25
C GLY A 72 -9.37 -8.66 -0.78
N ALA A 73 -8.20 -8.25 -0.26
CA ALA A 73 -7.90 -6.88 0.12
C ALA A 73 -7.42 -6.00 -1.05
N VAL A 74 -7.14 -6.57 -2.23
CA VAL A 74 -6.63 -5.88 -3.41
C VAL A 74 -7.64 -6.04 -4.56
N ARG A 75 -8.05 -4.92 -5.15
CA ARG A 75 -9.05 -4.92 -6.22
C ARG A 75 -8.37 -4.89 -7.59
N LEU A 76 -8.81 -5.78 -8.48
CA LEU A 76 -8.42 -5.70 -9.89
C LEU A 76 -9.10 -4.50 -10.54
N VAL A 77 -8.33 -3.61 -11.17
CA VAL A 77 -8.87 -2.46 -11.90
C VAL A 77 -8.93 -2.77 -13.38
N GLN A 78 -7.81 -3.23 -13.95
CA GLN A 78 -7.70 -3.45 -15.38
C GLN A 78 -6.64 -4.50 -15.69
N VAL A 79 -6.89 -5.27 -16.75
CA VAL A 79 -5.89 -6.13 -17.39
C VAL A 79 -5.91 -5.80 -18.87
N THR A 80 -4.74 -5.59 -19.46
CA THR A 80 -4.59 -5.35 -20.89
C THR A 80 -3.49 -6.23 -21.43
N THR A 81 -3.78 -6.95 -22.50
CA THR A 81 -2.80 -7.74 -23.24
C THR A 81 -2.15 -6.89 -24.32
N PHE A 82 -0.87 -7.15 -24.64
CA PHE A 82 -0.15 -6.43 -25.68
C PHE A 82 0.95 -7.30 -26.29
N GLY A 83 1.37 -6.93 -27.52
CA GLY A 83 2.48 -7.55 -28.22
C GLY A 83 2.19 -8.95 -28.79
N PRO A 84 3.10 -9.47 -29.65
CA PRO A 84 3.01 -10.83 -30.19
C PRO A 84 3.39 -11.92 -29.16
N ASP A 85 4.20 -11.57 -28.15
CA ASP A 85 4.78 -12.52 -27.18
C ASP A 85 4.00 -12.53 -25.85
N HIS A 86 2.68 -12.68 -25.91
CA HIS A 86 1.84 -12.85 -24.73
C HIS A 86 2.04 -11.85 -23.57
N GLY A 87 2.29 -10.57 -23.87
CA GLY A 87 2.49 -9.52 -22.86
C GLY A 87 1.19 -9.17 -22.13
N VAL A 88 1.27 -8.98 -20.80
CA VAL A 88 0.12 -8.61 -19.97
C VAL A 88 0.49 -7.49 -19.00
N ARG A 89 -0.33 -6.44 -18.97
CA ARG A 89 -0.28 -5.36 -17.97
C ARG A 89 -1.46 -5.51 -17.04
N VAL A 90 -1.18 -5.49 -15.74
CA VAL A 90 -2.20 -5.59 -14.67
C VAL A 90 -2.15 -4.33 -13.82
N VAL A 91 -3.33 -3.74 -13.61
CA VAL A 91 -3.54 -2.57 -12.76
C VAL A 91 -4.42 -2.98 -11.59
N VAL A 92 -3.94 -2.72 -10.38
CA VAL A 92 -4.64 -3.06 -9.14
C VAL A 92 -4.73 -1.86 -8.21
N GLU A 93 -5.72 -1.89 -7.33
CA GLU A 93 -5.94 -0.91 -6.27
C GLU A 93 -5.77 -1.58 -4.91
N GLY A 94 -4.88 -1.02 -4.08
CA GLY A 94 -4.57 -1.52 -2.74
C GLY A 94 -5.44 -0.91 -1.64
N PRO A 95 -5.47 -1.52 -0.45
CA PRO A 95 -6.21 -1.00 0.70
C PRO A 95 -5.42 0.14 1.37
N ALA A 96 -5.53 1.37 0.85
CA ALA A 96 -4.89 2.54 1.44
C ALA A 96 -5.90 3.61 1.86
N ILE A 97 -5.63 4.25 3.01
CA ILE A 97 -6.44 5.33 3.59
C ILE A 97 -6.40 6.52 2.62
N GLN A 98 -7.58 6.93 2.15
CA GLN A 98 -7.84 7.80 0.99
C GLN A 98 -7.37 9.27 1.13
N VAL A 99 -6.54 9.60 2.11
CA VAL A 99 -6.36 10.98 2.55
C VAL A 99 -5.33 11.76 1.72
N ILE A 100 -4.32 11.12 1.10
CA ILE A 100 -3.25 11.83 0.36
C ILE A 100 -2.65 10.97 -0.79
N GLY A 101 -3.19 11.02 -2.00
CA GLY A 101 -2.48 10.56 -3.23
C GLY A 101 -3.15 9.47 -4.07
N ASP A 102 -2.80 9.44 -5.37
CA ASP A 102 -3.34 8.53 -6.39
C ASP A 102 -2.99 7.06 -6.09
N ARG A 103 -4.01 6.20 -6.09
CA ARG A 103 -3.99 4.79 -5.60
C ARG A 103 -3.47 3.79 -6.64
N THR A 104 -2.93 4.26 -7.75
CA THR A 104 -2.72 3.43 -8.93
C THR A 104 -1.28 2.93 -9.02
N VAL A 105 -1.07 1.63 -8.82
CA VAL A 105 0.22 0.97 -9.08
C VAL A 105 0.15 0.26 -10.44
N ILE A 106 0.96 0.71 -11.40
CA ILE A 106 1.04 0.14 -12.76
C ILE A 106 2.26 -0.80 -12.83
N ARG A 107 2.05 -2.08 -13.17
CA ARG A 107 3.15 -3.04 -13.42
C ARG A 107 2.99 -3.73 -14.77
N GLU A 108 4.12 -3.91 -15.45
CA GLU A 108 4.24 -4.48 -16.79
C GLU A 108 5.12 -5.72 -16.75
N VAL A 109 4.65 -6.83 -17.34
CA VAL A 109 5.40 -8.09 -17.43
C VAL A 109 5.23 -8.65 -18.84
N VAL A 110 6.34 -9.12 -19.43
CA VAL A 110 6.40 -9.79 -20.73
C VAL A 110 7.03 -11.17 -20.52
N MET A 111 6.45 -12.23 -21.10
CA MET A 111 7.01 -13.59 -21.09
C MET A 111 7.41 -13.97 -22.52
N PRO A 112 8.60 -14.56 -22.74
CA PRO A 112 9.00 -15.12 -24.03
C PRO A 112 8.33 -16.47 -24.33
#